data_AF-Q9KBZ0-F1
#
_entry.id   AF-Q9KBZ0-F1
#
_cell.length_a   1.000
_cell.length_b   1.000
_cell.length_c   1.000
_cell.angle_alpha   90.00
_cell.angle_beta   90.00
_cell.angle_gamma   90.00
#
_symmetry.space_group_name_H-M   'P 1'
#
loop_
_entity.id
_entity.type
_entity.pdbx_description
1 polymer ?
#
loop_
_entity_poly.entity_id
_entity_poly.type
_entity_poly.pdbx_seq_one_letter_code
_entity_poly.pdbx_strand_id
1 'polypeptide(L)'
;MDAREQLTDWLEAHKDQKLMISKQEYATGMASITDSDQVSMTLEAVTFIDSENRDLDGYVANHELVLHGEGSIQGSEHATGPLPDHRFDIQLEDGMTISADGNQLIVETSRAKYFLEAEV
;
A
#
# COMPACT_ATOMS: atom_id res chain seq x y z
N MET A 1 15.79 3.74 -12.22
CA MET A 1 15.37 3.56 -10.82
C MET A 1 14.36 2.46 -10.83
N ASP A 2 14.57 1.42 -10.04
CA ASP A 2 13.64 0.30 -9.95
C ASP A 2 12.37 0.74 -9.21
N ALA A 3 11.21 0.16 -9.52
CA ALA A 3 9.94 0.59 -8.94
C ALA A 3 9.98 0.40 -7.40
N ARG A 4 10.52 -0.74 -6.95
CA ARG A 4 10.69 -1.05 -5.52
C ARG A 4 11.65 -0.07 -4.82
N GLU A 5 12.72 0.32 -5.50
CA GLU A 5 13.69 1.29 -4.98
C GLU A 5 13.03 2.66 -4.78
N GLN A 6 12.27 3.13 -5.78
CA GLN A 6 11.54 4.41 -5.67
C GLN A 6 10.50 4.42 -4.54
N LEU A 7 9.76 3.32 -4.37
CA LEU A 7 8.83 3.14 -3.26
C LEU A 7 9.53 3.19 -1.90
N THR A 8 10.65 2.48 -1.79
CA THR A 8 11.44 2.45 -0.55
C THR A 8 11.98 3.82 -0.21
N ASP A 9 12.65 4.49 -1.16
CA ASP A 9 13.18 5.85 -0.96
C ASP A 9 12.10 6.83 -0.51
N TRP A 10 10.92 6.78 -1.13
CA TRP A 10 9.82 7.66 -0.76
C TRP A 10 9.32 7.40 0.66
N LEU A 11 9.12 6.14 1.05
CA LEU A 11 8.65 5.80 2.40
C LEU A 11 9.69 6.13 3.46
N GLU A 12 10.98 5.88 3.19
CA GLU A 12 12.07 6.24 4.09
C GLU A 12 12.17 7.76 4.30
N ALA A 13 11.94 8.55 3.24
CA ALA A 13 11.96 10.01 3.31
C ALA A 13 10.80 10.62 4.12
N HIS A 14 9.68 9.89 4.25
CA HIS A 14 8.48 10.32 4.97
C HIS A 14 8.25 9.52 6.26
N LYS A 15 9.30 8.88 6.80
CA LYS A 15 9.26 8.31 8.15
C LYS A 15 8.95 9.36 9.22
N ASP A 16 8.30 8.90 10.28
CA ASP A 16 7.78 9.70 11.39
C ASP A 16 6.73 10.75 10.98
N GLN A 17 6.27 10.73 9.72
CA GLN A 17 5.21 11.60 9.22
C GLN A 17 3.88 10.87 9.17
N LYS A 18 2.81 11.66 9.19
CA LYS A 18 1.47 11.13 9.02
C LYS A 18 1.19 10.91 7.55
N LEU A 19 0.79 9.69 7.22
CA LEU A 19 0.37 9.28 5.89
C LEU A 19 -1.15 9.15 5.83
N MET A 20 -1.71 9.64 4.74
CA MET A 20 -3.06 9.36 4.29
C MET A 20 -2.97 8.38 3.13
N ILE A 21 -3.55 7.20 3.30
CA ILE A 21 -3.51 6.12 2.31
C ILE A 21 -4.93 5.84 1.84
N SER A 22 -5.17 5.88 0.53
CA SER A 22 -6.43 5.42 -0.07
C SER A 22 -6.16 4.17 -0.89
N LYS A 23 -6.85 3.06 -0.55
CA LYS A 23 -6.82 1.82 -1.30
C LYS A 23 -8.09 1.72 -2.13
N GLN A 24 -7.95 1.46 -3.42
CA GLN A 24 -9.06 1.26 -4.35
C GLN A 24 -8.91 -0.10 -5.02
N GLU A 25 -9.85 -1.01 -4.76
CA GLU A 25 -9.80 -2.37 -5.33
C GLU A 25 -10.59 -2.44 -6.64
N TYR A 26 -10.02 -3.12 -7.64
CA TYR A 26 -10.67 -3.36 -8.93
C TYR A 26 -11.58 -4.59 -8.86
N ALA A 27 -12.76 -4.48 -9.48
CA ALA A 27 -13.61 -5.64 -9.72
C ALA A 27 -12.89 -6.65 -10.62
N THR A 28 -12.96 -7.94 -10.28
CA THR A 28 -12.38 -9.00 -11.12
C THR A 28 -12.96 -8.94 -12.53
N GLY A 29 -12.11 -8.64 -13.52
CA GLY A 29 -12.50 -8.56 -14.94
C GLY A 29 -13.11 -7.22 -15.39
N MET A 30 -13.09 -6.17 -14.56
CA MET A 30 -13.58 -4.82 -14.93
C MET A 30 -12.67 -3.71 -14.41
N ALA A 31 -12.57 -2.59 -15.15
CA ALA A 31 -11.86 -1.38 -14.74
C ALA A 31 -12.68 -0.50 -13.75
N SER A 32 -13.59 -1.09 -12.98
CA SER A 32 -14.43 -0.38 -12.02
C SER A 32 -13.96 -0.66 -10.60
N ILE A 33 -13.92 0.40 -9.79
CA ILE A 33 -13.58 0.32 -8.38
C ILE A 33 -14.77 -0.26 -7.62
N THR A 34 -14.55 -1.32 -6.85
CA THR A 34 -15.60 -1.98 -6.06
C THR A 34 -15.59 -1.55 -4.61
N ASP A 35 -14.41 -1.30 -4.06
CA ASP A 35 -14.24 -0.85 -2.69
C ASP A 35 -13.18 0.26 -2.62
N SER A 36 -13.37 1.16 -1.66
CA SER A 36 -12.40 2.17 -1.32
C SER A 36 -12.27 2.28 0.20
N ASP A 37 -11.06 2.03 0.69
CA ASP A 37 -10.68 2.25 2.08
C ASP A 37 -9.80 3.49 2.20
N GLN A 38 -9.93 4.21 3.31
CA GLN A 38 -9.01 5.27 3.70
C GLN A 38 -8.33 4.92 5.02
N VAL A 39 -7.01 5.07 5.06
CA VAL A 39 -6.18 4.85 6.23
C VAL A 39 -5.44 6.13 6.56
N SER A 40 -5.39 6.48 7.84
CA SER A 40 -4.55 7.55 8.36
C SER A 40 -3.63 6.96 9.42
N MET A 41 -2.32 7.06 9.24
CA MET A 41 -1.34 6.48 10.15
C MET A 41 -0.06 7.31 10.24
N THR A 42 0.67 7.22 11.35
CA THR A 42 2.04 7.73 11.44
C THR A 42 2.99 6.64 10.99
N LEU A 43 3.82 6.88 9.97
CA LEU A 43 4.75 5.86 9.48
C LEU A 43 5.97 5.74 10.40
N GLU A 44 6.07 4.66 11.16
CA GLU A 44 7.17 4.41 12.09
C GLU A 44 8.27 3.54 11.45
N ALA A 45 7.86 2.50 10.73
CA ALA A 45 8.79 1.58 10.08
C ALA A 45 8.20 0.94 8.83
N VAL A 46 9.07 0.38 8.00
CA VAL A 46 8.73 -0.27 6.73
C VAL A 46 9.42 -1.62 6.69
N THR A 47 8.66 -2.68 6.41
CA THR A 47 9.19 -4.05 6.26
C THR A 47 8.82 -4.59 4.90
N PHE A 48 9.82 -5.10 4.16
CA PHE A 48 9.59 -5.85 2.94
C PHE A 48 9.63 -7.35 3.24
N ILE A 49 8.55 -8.04 2.90
CA ILE A 49 8.44 -9.49 2.99
C ILE A 49 8.51 -10.04 1.57
N ASP A 50 9.56 -10.81 1.30
CA ASP A 50 9.76 -11.54 0.06
C ASP A 50 9.32 -12.98 0.27
N SER A 51 8.33 -13.44 -0.49
CA SER A 51 7.89 -14.84 -0.41
C SER A 51 8.78 -15.68 -1.31
N GLU A 52 9.77 -16.40 -0.75
CA GLU A 52 10.65 -17.28 -1.53
C GLU A 52 9.91 -18.43 -2.26
N ASN A 53 8.65 -18.71 -1.90
CA ASN A 53 7.80 -19.64 -2.63
C ASN A 53 6.99 -18.91 -3.70
N ARG A 54 7.54 -18.87 -4.92
CA ARG A 54 6.74 -18.68 -6.13
C ARG A 54 5.70 -19.80 -6.20
N ASP A 55 4.47 -19.52 -5.82
CA ASP A 55 3.36 -20.40 -6.19
C ASP A 55 3.34 -20.51 -7.72
N LEU A 56 3.52 -21.73 -8.23
CA LEU A 56 3.65 -22.05 -9.66
C LEU A 56 2.43 -21.61 -10.49
N ASP A 57 1.32 -21.30 -9.82
CA ASP A 57 0.05 -20.87 -10.40
C ASP A 57 -0.16 -19.34 -10.38
N GLY A 58 0.78 -18.54 -9.86
CA GLY A 58 0.73 -17.07 -9.92
C GLY A 58 -0.42 -16.43 -9.14
N TYR A 59 -0.97 -17.14 -8.14
CA TYR A 59 -2.17 -16.73 -7.41
C TYR A 59 -1.90 -15.89 -6.15
N VAL A 60 -0.64 -15.87 -5.67
CA VAL A 60 -0.23 -15.16 -4.44
C VAL A 60 0.70 -14.01 -4.82
N ALA A 61 0.53 -12.85 -4.18
CA ALA A 61 1.44 -11.72 -4.34
C ALA A 61 2.87 -12.14 -3.95
N ASN A 62 3.82 -11.93 -4.85
CA ASN A 62 5.21 -12.39 -4.66
C ASN A 62 5.92 -11.63 -3.53
N HIS A 63 5.48 -10.39 -3.27
CA HIS A 63 6.09 -9.51 -2.30
C HIS A 63 5.00 -8.77 -1.51
N GLU A 64 5.25 -8.51 -0.25
CA GLU A 64 4.38 -7.71 0.61
C GLU A 64 5.20 -6.59 1.26
N LEU A 65 4.62 -5.40 1.27
CA LEU A 65 5.14 -4.25 1.96
C LEU A 65 4.27 -3.96 3.17
N VAL A 66 4.88 -4.03 4.35
CA VAL A 66 4.21 -3.74 5.61
C VAL A 66 4.65 -2.36 6.09
N LEU A 67 3.68 -1.46 6.22
CA LEU A 67 3.85 -0.16 6.84
C LEU A 67 3.46 -0.28 8.32
N HIS A 68 4.40 -0.03 9.22
CA HIS A 68 4.17 -0.06 10.65
C HIS A 68 3.87 1.34 11.16
N GLY A 69 2.86 1.45 12.01
CA GLY A 69 2.39 2.73 12.51
C GLY A 69 1.06 2.66 13.24
N GLU A 70 0.94 3.43 14.32
CA GLU A 70 -0.37 3.73 14.88
C GLU A 70 -1.23 4.52 13.88
N GLY A 71 -2.50 4.14 13.78
CA GLY A 71 -3.42 4.75 12.82
C GLY A 71 -4.84 4.21 12.91
N SER A 72 -5.67 4.65 11.98
CA SER A 72 -7.07 4.22 11.87
C SER A 72 -7.45 3.99 10.42
N ILE A 73 -8.33 3.03 10.19
CA ILE A 73 -8.96 2.76 8.90
C ILE A 73 -10.42 3.20 8.90
N GLN A 74 -10.85 3.78 7.80
CA GLN A 74 -12.22 4.12 7.46
C GLN A 74 -12.55 3.42 6.14
N GLY A 75 -13.15 2.25 6.25
CA GLY A 75 -13.61 1.50 5.09
C GLY A 75 -15.05 1.85 4.71
N SER A 76 -15.35 1.77 3.42
CA SER A 76 -16.71 1.93 2.91
C SER A 76 -17.58 0.72 3.28
N GLU A 77 -17.01 -0.49 3.19
CA GLU A 77 -17.62 -1.75 3.62
C GLU A 77 -17.00 -2.32 4.91
N HIS A 78 -15.82 -1.85 5.33
CA HIS A 78 -15.12 -2.31 6.53
C HIS A 78 -15.44 -1.46 7.78
N ALA A 79 -15.32 -2.07 8.97
CA ALA A 79 -15.52 -1.36 10.23
C ALA A 79 -14.49 -0.24 10.39
N THR A 80 -14.97 0.96 10.73
CA THR A 80 -14.09 2.08 11.11
C THR A 80 -13.46 1.81 12.48
N GLY A 81 -12.15 1.97 12.59
CA GLY A 81 -11.45 1.67 13.84
C GLY A 81 -9.93 1.86 13.77
N PRO A 82 -9.20 1.54 14.85
CA PRO A 82 -7.75 1.53 14.83
C PRO A 82 -7.22 0.49 13.84
N LEU A 83 -6.03 0.73 13.29
CA LEU A 83 -5.36 -0.27 12.46
C LEU A 83 -5.10 -1.53 13.27
N PRO A 84 -5.51 -2.72 12.77
CA PRO A 84 -5.16 -3.98 13.40
C PRO A 84 -3.63 -4.12 13.41
N ASP A 85 -3.08 -4.58 14.53
CA ASP A 85 -1.64 -4.77 14.73
C ASP A 85 -0.76 -3.52 14.47
N HIS A 86 -1.38 -2.33 14.42
CA HIS A 86 -0.72 -1.06 14.09
C HIS A 86 0.08 -1.16 12.78
N ARG A 87 -0.52 -1.75 11.75
CA ARG A 87 0.11 -1.87 10.44
C ARG A 87 -0.87 -1.79 9.28
N PHE A 88 -0.34 -1.48 8.11
CA PHE A 88 -1.05 -1.53 6.84
C PHE A 88 -0.22 -2.29 5.80
N ASP A 89 -0.86 -3.26 5.13
CA ASP A 89 -0.19 -4.20 4.23
C ASP A 89 -0.51 -3.84 2.76
N ILE A 90 0.52 -3.66 1.94
CA ILE A 90 0.43 -3.42 0.49
C ILE A 90 0.97 -4.63 -0.24
N GLN A 91 0.11 -5.32 -0.99
CA GLN A 91 0.52 -6.42 -1.86
C GLN A 91 1.26 -5.87 -3.08
N LEU A 92 2.48 -6.36 -3.32
CA LEU A 92 3.32 -5.96 -4.44
C LEU A 92 3.46 -7.12 -5.43
N GLU A 93 3.58 -6.78 -6.71
CA GLU A 93 3.74 -7.71 -7.83
C GLU A 93 4.80 -7.21 -8.81
N ASP A 94 5.47 -8.11 -9.53
CA ASP A 94 6.50 -7.74 -10.51
C ASP A 94 6.00 -6.78 -11.61
N GLY A 95 4.69 -6.76 -11.89
CA GLY A 95 4.04 -5.91 -12.89
C GLY A 95 3.54 -4.56 -12.39
N MET A 96 3.82 -4.19 -11.13
CA MET A 96 3.30 -2.96 -10.54
C MET A 96 3.90 -1.70 -11.16
N THR A 97 3.13 -0.62 -11.16
CA THR A 97 3.58 0.71 -11.55
C THR A 97 3.66 1.61 -10.33
N ILE A 98 4.75 2.36 -10.21
CA ILE A 98 4.96 3.32 -9.12
C ILE A 98 5.20 4.70 -9.71
N SER A 99 4.61 5.71 -9.08
CA SER A 99 4.78 7.12 -9.43
C SER A 99 4.85 7.94 -8.16
N ALA A 100 6.02 8.50 -7.88
CA ALA A 100 6.25 9.40 -6.76
C ALA A 100 6.40 10.85 -7.27
N ASP A 101 5.68 11.78 -6.66
CA ASP A 101 5.77 13.23 -6.93
C ASP A 101 5.67 14.00 -5.61
N GLY A 102 6.81 14.49 -5.10
CA GLY A 102 6.89 15.20 -3.83
C GLY A 102 6.31 14.39 -2.66
N ASN A 103 5.21 14.90 -2.10
CA ASN A 103 4.49 14.31 -0.97
C ASN A 103 3.44 13.27 -1.38
N GLN A 104 3.35 12.91 -2.66
CA GLN A 104 2.41 11.93 -3.16
C GLN A 104 3.12 10.73 -3.77
N LEU A 105 2.56 9.56 -3.54
CA LEU A 105 3.03 8.30 -4.09
C LEU A 105 1.82 7.46 -4.54
N ILE A 106 1.88 6.98 -5.77
CA ILE A 106 0.87 6.09 -6.35
C ILE A 106 1.50 4.75 -6.61
N VAL A 107 0.87 3.69 -6.11
CA VAL A 107 1.23 2.30 -6.39
C VAL A 107 0.04 1.64 -7.06
N GLU A 108 0.21 1.16 -8.29
CA GLU A 108 -0.83 0.49 -9.06
C GLU A 108 -0.43 -0.95 -9.32
N THR A 109 -1.30 -1.88 -8.93
CA THR A 109 -1.16 -3.32 -9.10
C THR A 109 -2.27 -3.83 -10.02
N SER A 110 -2.24 -5.11 -10.40
CA SER A 110 -3.31 -5.73 -11.18
C SER A 110 -4.66 -5.77 -10.46
N ARG A 111 -4.66 -5.63 -9.12
CA ARG A 111 -5.86 -5.81 -8.26
C ARG A 111 -6.32 -4.53 -7.58
N ALA A 112 -5.40 -3.61 -7.30
CA ALA A 112 -5.69 -2.42 -6.53
C ALA A 112 -4.77 -1.26 -6.88
N LYS A 113 -5.27 -0.05 -6.62
CA LYS A 113 -4.51 1.18 -6.66
C LYS A 113 -4.43 1.80 -5.27
N TYR A 114 -3.22 2.14 -4.86
CA TYR A 114 -2.92 2.78 -3.58
C TYR A 114 -2.45 4.20 -3.85
N PHE A 115 -3.03 5.15 -3.16
CA PHE A 115 -2.61 6.55 -3.15
C PHE A 115 -2.12 6.88 -1.74
N LEU A 116 -0.85 7.22 -1.61
CA LEU A 116 -0.24 7.63 -0.36
C LEU A 116 0.07 9.12 -0.46
N GLU A 117 -0.29 9.88 0.56
CA GLU A 117 0.04 11.29 0.70
C GLU A 117 0.62 11.55 2.08
N ALA A 118 1.77 12.21 2.14
CA ALA A 118 2.40 12.60 3.40
C ALA A 118 1.93 14.02 3.80
N GLU A 119 1.44 14.14 5.04
CA GLU A 119 1.04 15.42 5.65
C GLU A 119 2.31 16.25 5.96
N VAL A 120 2.36 17.47 5.42
CA VAL A 120 3.50 18.42 5.52
C VAL A 120 3.33 19.43 6.64
#